data_AF-A0A1A8P7D6-F1
#
_entry.id   AF-A0A1A8P7D6-F1
#
_cell.length_a   1.000
_cell.length_b   1.000
_cell.length_c   1.000
_cell.angle_alpha   90.00
_cell.angle_beta   90.00
_cell.angle_gamma   90.00
#
_symmetry.space_group_name_H-M   'P 1'
#
loop_
_entity.id
_entity.type
_entity.pdbx_description
1 polymer ?
#
loop_
_entity_poly.entity_id
_entity_poly.type
_entity_poly.pdbx_seq_one_letter_code
_entity_poly.pdbx_strand_id
1 'polypeptide(L)'
;MVRCFLIHTVCPVSVLSAGDTRVLYSRVFGPDEALLCQQHRELSSEDRRLLQKEKISVVARQVWSAISLSREASGRLLVDPAPGQEAAAVQDADSGVMRLRAGDPFTGETVVLWLGVHSLAFTLVCEPHENLLLAEGTLRNLSQHCLESLHMLGPGSEVLLKSSRIDVLLSRLLPHGQLLFLNHRFTQSLEKDVASFLLK
;
A
#
# COMPACT_ATOMS: atom_id res chain seq x y z
N MET A 1 13.45 7.23 -1.93
CA MET A 1 12.07 7.73 -1.76
C MET A 1 11.06 6.59 -1.93
N VAL A 2 9.85 6.71 -1.38
CA VAL A 2 8.70 5.85 -1.74
C VAL A 2 8.22 6.23 -3.14
N ARG A 3 8.09 5.25 -4.01
CA ARG A 3 7.64 5.40 -5.40
C ARG A 3 6.14 5.22 -5.55
N CYS A 4 5.55 4.27 -4.84
CA CYS A 4 4.09 4.15 -4.79
C CYS A 4 3.59 3.52 -3.51
N PHE A 5 2.35 3.85 -3.19
CA PHE A 5 1.54 3.21 -2.16
C PHE A 5 0.30 2.62 -2.83
N LEU A 6 -0.11 1.43 -2.42
CA LEU A 6 -1.25 0.75 -3.01
C LEU A 6 -1.99 -0.11 -1.98
N ILE A 7 -3.31 -0.18 -2.17
CA ILE A 7 -4.22 -1.03 -1.40
C ILE A 7 -4.90 -1.97 -2.40
N HIS A 8 -4.82 -3.27 -2.17
CA HIS A 8 -5.45 -4.27 -3.03
C HIS A 8 -6.08 -5.40 -2.23
N THR A 9 -6.93 -6.19 -2.88
CA THR A 9 -7.58 -7.36 -2.26
C THR A 9 -6.61 -8.54 -2.15
N VAL A 10 -6.77 -9.34 -1.09
CA VAL A 10 -6.02 -10.59 -0.86
C VAL A 10 -6.93 -11.81 -0.87
N CYS A 11 -8.16 -11.68 -0.36
CA CYS A 11 -9.13 -12.76 -0.46
C CYS A 11 -9.72 -12.83 -1.87
N PRO A 12 -10.05 -14.02 -2.38
CA PRO A 12 -10.84 -14.16 -3.59
C PRO A 12 -12.20 -13.52 -3.32
N VAL A 13 -12.43 -12.35 -3.90
CA VAL A 13 -13.78 -11.82 -4.05
C VAL A 13 -14.49 -12.81 -4.98
N SER A 14 -15.69 -13.27 -4.64
CA SER A 14 -16.45 -14.30 -5.38
C SER A 14 -16.66 -14.04 -6.89
N VAL A 15 -16.26 -12.86 -7.38
CA VAL A 15 -16.35 -12.38 -8.77
C VAL A 15 -15.00 -12.43 -9.50
N LEU A 16 -13.89 -12.68 -8.80
CA LEU A 16 -12.53 -12.72 -9.36
C LEU A 16 -12.06 -14.18 -9.49
N SER A 17 -11.30 -14.48 -10.54
CA SER A 17 -10.71 -15.81 -10.73
C SER A 17 -9.74 -16.10 -9.59
N ALA A 18 -9.49 -17.39 -9.32
CA ALA A 18 -8.46 -17.80 -8.36
C ALA A 18 -7.10 -17.19 -8.77
N GLY A 19 -6.53 -16.33 -7.90
CA GLY A 19 -5.26 -15.64 -8.16
C GLY A 19 -5.37 -14.19 -8.64
N ASP A 20 -6.58 -13.68 -8.89
CA ASP A 20 -6.77 -12.28 -9.29
C ASP A 20 -6.83 -11.35 -8.07
N THR A 21 -5.97 -10.34 -8.08
CA THR A 21 -5.98 -9.23 -7.10
C THR A 21 -6.56 -7.98 -7.74
N ARG A 22 -7.44 -7.31 -7.01
CA ARG A 22 -8.00 -6.02 -7.44
C ARG A 22 -7.31 -4.89 -6.69
N VAL A 23 -6.63 -4.04 -7.44
CA VAL A 23 -6.12 -2.76 -6.92
C VAL A 23 -7.32 -1.84 -6.65
N LEU A 24 -7.50 -1.48 -5.38
CA LEU A 24 -8.59 -0.63 -4.91
C LEU A 24 -8.15 0.84 -4.84
N TYR A 25 -6.90 1.06 -4.46
CA TYR A 25 -6.30 2.38 -4.39
C TYR A 25 -4.83 2.30 -4.79
N SER A 26 -4.36 3.33 -5.50
CA SER A 26 -2.94 3.46 -5.82
C SER A 26 -2.56 4.94 -5.90
N ARG A 27 -1.45 5.29 -5.25
CA ARG A 27 -0.83 6.60 -5.31
C ARG A 27 0.62 6.43 -5.75
N VAL A 28 1.00 7.11 -6.82
CA VAL A 28 2.40 7.16 -7.27
C VAL A 28 3.01 8.50 -6.89
N PHE A 29 4.26 8.44 -6.44
CA PHE A 29 5.03 9.57 -5.97
C PHE A 29 6.25 9.76 -6.88
N GLY A 30 6.65 11.02 -7.05
CA GLY A 30 7.77 11.39 -7.90
C GLY A 30 7.45 11.43 -9.40
N PRO A 31 8.44 11.79 -10.23
CA PRO A 31 8.28 11.85 -11.68
C PRO A 31 8.09 10.46 -12.27
N ASP A 32 7.25 10.37 -13.30
CA ASP A 32 7.03 9.13 -14.03
C ASP A 32 8.36 8.66 -14.65
N GLU A 33 8.75 7.42 -14.37
CA GLU A 33 9.92 6.76 -14.94
C GLU A 33 9.91 6.81 -16.47
N ALA A 34 8.70 6.84 -17.07
CA ALA A 34 8.50 7.00 -18.50
C ALA A 34 9.08 8.33 -19.07
N LEU A 35 9.25 9.36 -18.23
CA LEU A 35 9.86 10.62 -18.63
C LEU A 35 11.40 10.57 -18.64
N LEU A 36 11.97 9.63 -17.88
CA LEU A 36 13.41 9.46 -17.71
C LEU A 36 14.01 8.49 -18.76
N CYS A 37 13.24 7.48 -19.19
CA CYS A 37 13.67 6.57 -20.24
C CYS A 37 13.42 7.13 -21.64
N GLN A 38 14.47 7.23 -22.46
CA GLN A 38 14.39 7.69 -23.86
C GLN A 38 13.38 6.87 -24.68
N GLN A 39 13.25 5.57 -24.41
CA GLN A 39 12.31 4.64 -25.07
C GLN A 39 10.83 4.95 -24.76
N HIS A 40 10.54 5.56 -23.61
CA HIS A 40 9.17 5.85 -23.17
C HIS A 40 8.78 7.33 -23.35
N ARG A 41 9.71 8.17 -23.79
CA ARG A 41 9.46 9.59 -24.08
C ARG A 41 8.53 9.78 -25.28
N GLU A 42 8.52 8.87 -26.22
CA GLU A 42 7.68 8.93 -27.44
C GLU A 42 6.26 8.40 -27.21
N LEU A 43 5.99 7.78 -26.07
CA LEU A 43 4.68 7.22 -25.76
C LEU A 43 3.61 8.30 -25.58
N SER A 44 2.39 7.98 -26.01
CA SER A 44 1.24 8.82 -25.73
C SER A 44 0.98 8.91 -24.21
N SER A 45 0.25 9.93 -23.78
CA SER A 45 -0.16 10.05 -22.37
C SER A 45 -0.99 8.84 -21.90
N GLU A 46 -1.77 8.24 -22.80
CA GLU A 46 -2.58 7.07 -22.50
C GLU A 46 -1.73 5.82 -22.30
N ASP A 47 -0.73 5.62 -23.16
CA ASP A 47 0.20 4.49 -23.06
C ASP A 47 1.03 4.56 -21.77
N ARG A 48 1.47 5.76 -21.38
CA ARG A 48 2.16 5.95 -20.08
C ARG A 48 1.28 5.57 -18.91
N ARG A 49 0.02 6.00 -18.92
CA ARG A 49 -0.96 5.63 -17.88
C ARG A 49 -1.22 4.13 -17.85
N LEU A 50 -1.30 3.49 -19.02
CA LEU A 50 -1.50 2.05 -19.13
C LEU A 50 -0.31 1.27 -18.55
N LEU A 51 0.92 1.63 -18.94
CA LEU A 51 2.14 1.05 -18.40
C LEU A 51 2.23 1.22 -16.88
N GLN A 52 1.92 2.41 -16.37
CA GLN A 52 1.92 2.64 -14.92
C GLN A 52 0.92 1.73 -14.21
N LYS A 53 -0.29 1.55 -14.76
CA LYS A 53 -1.30 0.66 -14.20
C LYS A 53 -0.85 -0.81 -14.25
N GLU A 54 -0.18 -1.22 -15.32
CA GLU A 54 0.41 -2.56 -15.46
C GLU A 54 1.49 -2.79 -14.41
N LYS A 55 2.43 -1.85 -14.24
CA LYS A 55 3.47 -1.92 -13.20
C LYS A 55 2.85 -2.12 -11.81
N ILE A 56 1.83 -1.35 -11.47
CA ILE A 56 1.11 -1.46 -10.19
C ILE A 56 0.42 -2.83 -10.06
N SER A 57 -0.18 -3.33 -11.15
CA SER A 57 -0.83 -4.65 -11.15
C SER A 57 0.17 -5.80 -10.95
N VAL A 58 1.36 -5.71 -11.55
CA VAL A 58 2.45 -6.70 -11.33
C VAL A 58 2.84 -6.73 -9.86
N VAL A 59 3.11 -5.57 -9.25
CA VAL A 59 3.45 -5.49 -7.82
C VAL A 59 2.35 -6.09 -6.95
N ALA A 60 1.09 -5.73 -7.20
CA ALA A 60 -0.04 -6.26 -6.44
C ALA A 60 -0.14 -7.79 -6.54
N ARG A 61 0.09 -8.40 -7.72
CA ARG A 61 0.08 -9.87 -7.89
C ARG A 61 1.22 -10.56 -7.15
N GLN A 62 2.41 -9.97 -7.17
CA GLN A 62 3.57 -10.53 -6.46
C GLN A 62 3.37 -10.46 -4.95
N VAL A 63 2.86 -9.33 -4.44
CA VAL A 63 2.52 -9.19 -3.01
C VAL A 63 1.38 -10.12 -2.61
N TRP A 64 0.34 -10.24 -3.43
CA TRP A 64 -0.73 -11.22 -3.21
C TRP A 64 -0.18 -12.63 -3.04
N SER A 65 0.72 -13.04 -3.94
CA SER A 65 1.34 -14.38 -3.89
C SER A 65 2.17 -14.57 -2.62
N ALA A 66 2.91 -13.54 -2.20
CA ALA A 66 3.71 -13.58 -0.97
C ALA A 66 2.82 -13.70 0.29
N ILE A 67 1.70 -12.97 0.33
CA ILE A 67 0.76 -13.05 1.45
C ILE A 67 0.08 -14.42 1.48
N SER A 68 -0.41 -14.91 0.33
CA SER A 68 -1.04 -16.24 0.23
C SER A 68 -0.07 -17.33 0.71
N LEU A 69 1.19 -17.30 0.26
CA LEU A 69 2.21 -18.23 0.71
C LEU A 69 2.50 -18.11 2.22
N SER A 70 2.57 -16.90 2.76
CA SER A 70 2.75 -16.66 4.20
C SER A 70 1.59 -17.25 5.03
N ARG A 71 0.35 -17.09 4.57
CA ARG A 71 -0.85 -17.59 5.23
C ARG A 71 -0.94 -19.11 5.16
N GLU A 72 -0.65 -19.70 4.01
CA GLU A 72 -0.60 -21.15 3.84
C GLU A 72 0.49 -21.77 4.72
N ALA A 73 1.68 -21.17 4.76
CA ALA A 73 2.79 -21.65 5.57
C ALA A 73 2.53 -21.52 7.08
N SER A 74 1.84 -20.46 7.53
CA SER A 74 1.51 -20.27 8.94
C SER A 74 0.34 -21.12 9.42
N GLY A 75 -0.50 -21.63 8.51
CA GLY A 75 -1.70 -22.39 8.84
C GLY A 75 -2.74 -21.58 9.62
N ARG A 76 -2.61 -20.24 9.65
CA ARG A 76 -3.49 -19.36 10.44
C ARG A 76 -4.83 -19.21 9.74
N LEU A 77 -5.91 -19.58 10.43
CA LEU A 77 -7.26 -19.30 9.96
C LEU A 77 -7.53 -17.80 10.05
N LEU A 78 -7.95 -17.20 8.94
CA LEU A 78 -8.40 -15.81 8.92
C LEU A 78 -9.75 -15.74 9.64
N VAL A 79 -9.74 -15.17 10.84
CA VAL A 79 -10.95 -14.84 11.57
C VAL A 79 -11.41 -13.46 11.12
N ASP A 80 -12.70 -13.31 10.83
CA ASP A 80 -13.27 -11.99 10.55
C ASP A 80 -13.13 -11.11 11.80
N PRO A 81 -12.53 -9.92 11.68
CA PRO A 81 -12.34 -9.03 12.80
C PRO A 81 -13.69 -8.58 13.35
N ALA A 82 -13.84 -8.63 14.67
CA ALA A 82 -14.93 -7.92 15.30
C ALA A 82 -14.72 -6.40 15.11
N PRO A 83 -15.79 -5.62 14.88
CA PRO A 83 -15.69 -4.16 14.81
C PRO A 83 -15.09 -3.61 16.11
N GLY A 84 -14.13 -2.70 16.02
CA GLY A 84 -13.39 -2.17 17.17
C GLY A 84 -12.07 -2.88 17.49
N GLN A 85 -11.66 -3.88 16.71
CA GLN A 85 -10.37 -4.58 16.85
C GLN A 85 -9.36 -4.23 15.75
N GLU A 86 -9.55 -3.10 15.05
CA GLU A 86 -8.72 -2.63 13.94
C GLU A 86 -7.23 -2.49 14.34
N ALA A 87 -6.96 -1.93 15.52
CA ALA A 87 -5.60 -1.77 16.06
C ALA A 87 -4.89 -3.12 16.21
N ALA A 88 -5.60 -4.11 16.79
CA ALA A 88 -5.08 -5.45 17.01
C ALA A 88 -4.86 -6.18 15.68
N ALA A 89 -5.76 -6.00 14.71
CA ALA A 89 -5.63 -6.58 13.38
C ALA A 89 -4.34 -6.14 12.66
N VAL A 90 -3.89 -4.89 12.84
CA VAL A 90 -2.63 -4.38 12.27
C VAL A 90 -1.40 -4.96 12.96
N GLN A 91 -1.44 -5.16 14.27
CA GLN A 91 -0.32 -5.76 15.00
C GLN A 91 -0.14 -7.23 14.64
N ASP A 92 -1.25 -7.94 14.46
CA ASP A 92 -1.28 -9.36 14.13
C ASP A 92 -1.12 -9.67 12.64
N ALA A 93 -1.07 -8.65 11.79
CA ALA A 93 -1.06 -8.83 10.35
C ALA A 93 0.25 -9.41 9.80
N ASP A 94 0.11 -10.24 8.76
CA ASP A 94 1.25 -10.76 8.00
C ASP A 94 2.01 -9.59 7.38
N SER A 95 3.33 -9.56 7.53
CA SER A 95 4.17 -8.54 6.91
C SER A 95 5.38 -9.14 6.26
N GLY A 96 5.91 -8.47 5.24
CA GLY A 96 7.12 -8.90 4.60
C GLY A 96 7.75 -7.86 3.72
N VAL A 97 8.96 -8.19 3.26
CA VAL A 97 9.77 -7.36 2.38
C VAL A 97 10.24 -8.20 1.21
N MET A 98 10.17 -7.65 0.01
CA MET A 98 10.61 -8.29 -1.23
C MET A 98 11.41 -7.32 -2.07
N ARG A 99 12.50 -7.79 -2.68
CA ARG A 99 13.30 -6.99 -3.61
C ARG A 99 12.87 -7.30 -5.04
N LEU A 100 12.56 -6.26 -5.81
CA LEU A 100 12.30 -6.36 -7.24
C LEU A 100 13.56 -5.95 -7.98
N ARG A 101 14.04 -6.84 -8.85
CA ARG A 101 15.21 -6.57 -9.68
C ARG A 101 14.84 -5.53 -10.74
N ALA A 102 15.84 -4.79 -11.18
CA ALA A 102 15.70 -3.92 -12.35
C ALA A 102 15.22 -4.73 -13.56
N GLY A 103 14.24 -4.19 -14.29
CA GLY A 103 13.73 -4.74 -15.54
C GLY A 103 12.26 -5.16 -15.51
N ASP A 104 11.70 -5.50 -14.34
CA ASP A 104 10.28 -5.83 -14.21
C ASP A 104 9.81 -5.67 -12.75
N PRO A 105 8.86 -4.77 -12.42
CA PRO A 105 8.16 -3.82 -13.30
C PRO A 105 8.85 -2.45 -13.41
N PHE A 106 9.93 -2.22 -12.65
CA PHE A 106 10.63 -0.94 -12.59
C PHE A 106 11.99 -1.02 -13.29
N THR A 107 12.45 0.10 -13.84
CA THR A 107 13.75 0.14 -14.53
C THR A 107 14.92 0.07 -13.55
N GLY A 108 14.72 0.56 -12.33
CA GLY A 108 15.66 0.42 -11.23
C GLY A 108 15.27 -0.72 -10.28
N GLU A 109 16.23 -1.16 -9.48
CA GLU A 109 15.93 -2.02 -8.33
C GLU A 109 14.99 -1.28 -7.36
N THR A 110 14.01 -1.98 -6.81
CA THR A 110 13.11 -1.45 -5.79
C THR A 110 12.89 -2.47 -4.67
N VAL A 111 12.44 -1.96 -3.52
CA VAL A 111 12.06 -2.78 -2.37
C VAL A 111 10.59 -2.58 -2.12
N VAL A 112 9.86 -3.68 -1.97
CA VAL A 112 8.43 -3.70 -1.70
C VAL A 112 8.21 -4.16 -0.27
N LEU A 113 7.59 -3.32 0.54
CA LEU A 113 7.09 -3.68 1.86
C LEU A 113 5.60 -3.90 1.76
N TRP A 114 5.10 -4.94 2.41
CA TRP A 114 3.68 -5.27 2.41
C TRP A 114 3.18 -5.67 3.79
N LEU A 115 1.90 -5.41 4.03
CA LEU A 115 1.14 -5.78 5.21
C LEU A 115 -0.22 -6.35 4.76
N GLY A 116 -0.47 -7.63 5.05
CA GLY A 116 -1.71 -8.33 4.74
C GLY A 116 -2.66 -8.36 5.93
N VAL A 117 -3.61 -7.42 5.97
CA VAL A 117 -4.62 -7.32 7.04
C VAL A 117 -5.96 -7.87 6.51
N HIS A 118 -6.37 -9.04 6.99
CA HIS A 118 -7.59 -9.74 6.55
C HIS A 118 -7.72 -9.86 5.01
N SER A 119 -8.70 -9.19 4.42
CA SER A 119 -8.99 -9.22 2.98
C SER A 119 -8.19 -8.19 2.17
N LEU A 120 -7.39 -7.35 2.83
CA LEU A 120 -6.66 -6.25 2.21
C LEU A 120 -5.14 -6.42 2.37
N ALA A 121 -4.42 -5.91 1.38
CA ALA A 121 -2.98 -5.71 1.45
C ALA A 121 -2.68 -4.22 1.31
N PHE A 122 -1.85 -3.72 2.22
CA PHE A 122 -1.23 -2.41 2.14
C PHE A 122 0.20 -2.61 1.69
N THR A 123 0.64 -1.85 0.69
CA THR A 123 1.96 -2.02 0.07
C THR A 123 2.63 -0.69 -0.16
N LEU A 124 3.93 -0.62 0.14
CA LEU A 124 4.83 0.47 -0.23
C LEU A 124 5.91 -0.07 -1.16
N VAL A 125 6.16 0.64 -2.26
CA VAL A 125 7.32 0.43 -3.11
C VAL A 125 8.31 1.55 -2.85
N CYS A 126 9.50 1.19 -2.40
CA CYS A 126 10.58 2.08 -2.01
C CYS A 126 11.78 1.92 -2.93
N GLU A 127 12.59 2.97 -3.03
CA GLU A 127 13.95 2.85 -3.52
C GLU A 127 14.82 2.01 -2.56
N PRO A 128 15.87 1.34 -3.08
CA PRO A 128 16.61 0.33 -2.30
C PRO A 128 17.45 0.92 -1.15
N HIS A 129 17.68 2.23 -1.17
CA HIS A 129 18.47 2.94 -0.16
C HIS A 129 17.60 3.51 0.97
N GLU A 130 16.28 3.35 0.90
CA GLU A 130 15.38 3.84 1.95
C GLU A 130 15.54 3.03 3.24
N ASN A 131 15.31 3.69 4.37
CA ASN A 131 15.30 3.04 5.66
C ASN A 131 14.07 2.12 5.78
N LEU A 132 14.29 0.80 5.74
CA LEU A 132 13.22 -0.20 5.77
C LEU A 132 12.44 -0.21 7.09
N LEU A 133 13.09 0.04 8.22
CA LEU A 133 12.42 0.13 9.53
C LEU A 133 11.46 1.32 9.56
N LEU A 134 11.90 2.45 8.99
CA LEU A 134 11.04 3.63 8.88
C LEU A 134 9.88 3.38 7.92
N ALA A 135 10.15 2.77 6.76
CA ALA A 135 9.13 2.42 5.78
C ALA A 135 8.06 1.47 6.35
N GLU A 136 8.49 0.45 7.11
CA GLU A 136 7.57 -0.47 7.79
C GLU A 136 6.72 0.26 8.83
N GLY A 137 7.35 1.09 9.67
CA GLY A 137 6.63 1.90 10.66
C GLY A 137 5.59 2.82 10.00
N THR A 138 5.95 3.48 8.90
CA THR A 138 5.02 4.30 8.11
C THR A 138 3.90 3.46 7.51
N LEU A 139 4.19 2.27 6.97
CA LEU A 139 3.17 1.36 6.42
C LEU A 139 2.17 0.92 7.48
N ARG A 140 2.66 0.52 8.67
CA ARG A 140 1.80 0.10 9.79
C ARG A 140 0.92 1.25 10.27
N ASN A 141 1.50 2.44 10.45
CA ASN A 141 0.75 3.63 10.86
C ASN A 141 -0.32 4.02 9.82
N LEU A 142 0.02 4.02 8.52
CA LEU A 142 -0.94 4.26 7.44
C LEU A 142 -2.07 3.23 7.45
N SER A 143 -1.74 1.95 7.59
CA SER A 143 -2.72 0.86 7.62
C SER A 143 -3.64 0.99 8.83
N GLN A 144 -3.10 1.34 10.00
CA GLN A 144 -3.86 1.59 11.21
C GLN A 144 -4.86 2.72 11.04
N HIS A 145 -4.43 3.90 10.55
CA HIS A 145 -5.35 5.01 10.29
C HIS A 145 -6.39 4.67 9.21
N CYS A 146 -6.02 3.89 8.18
CA CYS A 146 -6.97 3.44 7.17
C CYS A 146 -8.01 2.48 7.77
N LEU A 147 -7.64 1.60 8.69
CA LEU A 147 -8.58 0.65 9.27
C LEU A 147 -9.43 1.30 10.35
N GLU A 148 -8.81 1.96 11.34
CA GLU A 148 -9.49 2.59 12.48
C GLU A 148 -10.32 3.80 12.06
N SER A 149 -9.70 4.75 11.35
CA SER A 149 -10.34 6.05 11.12
C SER A 149 -11.24 6.07 9.90
N LEU A 150 -11.02 5.14 8.96
CA LEU A 150 -11.80 5.01 7.74
C LEU A 150 -12.63 3.73 7.74
N HIS A 151 -12.68 2.97 8.85
CA HIS A 151 -13.49 1.76 9.03
C HIS A 151 -13.42 0.82 7.81
N MET A 152 -12.21 0.47 7.37
CA MET A 152 -11.98 -0.29 6.14
C MET A 152 -11.93 -1.81 6.31
N LEU A 153 -12.44 -2.39 7.42
CA LEU A 153 -12.42 -3.84 7.67
C LEU A 153 -13.34 -4.69 6.75
N GLY A 154 -14.07 -4.06 5.81
CA GLY A 154 -14.96 -4.76 4.87
C GLY A 154 -14.25 -5.40 3.66
N PRO A 155 -15.00 -5.90 2.67
CA PRO A 155 -14.47 -6.56 1.46
C PRO A 155 -13.77 -5.60 0.46
N GLY A 156 -13.38 -4.40 0.89
CA GLY A 156 -12.66 -3.41 0.10
C GLY A 156 -13.51 -2.33 -0.60
N SER A 157 -14.85 -2.40 -0.53
CA SER A 157 -15.73 -1.35 -1.07
C SER A 157 -15.47 0.03 -0.43
N GLU A 158 -15.18 0.02 0.88
CA GLU A 158 -14.89 1.22 1.66
C GLU A 158 -13.66 1.98 1.16
N VAL A 159 -12.66 1.27 0.65
CA VAL A 159 -11.44 1.86 0.09
C VAL A 159 -11.78 2.75 -1.10
N LEU A 160 -12.70 2.30 -1.96
CA LEU A 160 -13.12 3.05 -3.16
C LEU A 160 -13.87 4.33 -2.78
N LEU A 161 -14.74 4.25 -1.77
CA LEU A 161 -15.54 5.38 -1.30
C LEU A 161 -14.70 6.43 -0.55
N LYS A 162 -13.59 6.01 0.08
CA LYS A 162 -12.77 6.85 0.95
C LYS A 162 -11.43 7.24 0.34
N SER A 163 -11.24 7.05 -0.96
CA SER A 163 -10.00 7.36 -1.69
C SER A 163 -9.48 8.79 -1.47
N SER A 164 -10.37 9.79 -1.43
CA SER A 164 -10.02 11.18 -1.14
C SER A 164 -9.47 11.38 0.28
N ARG A 165 -9.98 10.66 1.26
CA ARG A 165 -9.48 10.71 2.64
C ARG A 165 -8.12 10.02 2.76
N ILE A 166 -7.91 8.95 2.00
CA ILE A 166 -6.60 8.27 1.89
C ILE A 166 -5.56 9.21 1.28
N ASP A 167 -5.91 9.98 0.24
CA ASP A 167 -5.03 10.99 -0.34
C ASP A 167 -4.58 12.03 0.70
N VAL A 168 -5.51 12.51 1.54
CA VAL A 168 -5.20 13.47 2.62
C VAL A 168 -4.26 12.83 3.64
N LEU A 169 -4.52 11.61 4.09
CA LEU A 169 -3.62 10.87 5.00
C LEU A 169 -2.21 10.77 4.41
N LEU A 170 -2.08 10.35 3.15
CA LEU A 170 -0.80 10.21 2.48
C LEU A 170 -0.07 11.55 2.34
N SER A 171 -0.77 12.65 2.07
CA SER A 171 -0.15 13.97 2.00
C SER A 171 0.49 14.43 3.32
N ARG A 172 0.05 13.89 4.46
CA ARG A 172 0.59 14.22 5.79
C ARG A 172 1.66 13.25 6.25
N LEU A 173 1.41 11.96 6.09
CA LEU A 173 2.29 10.88 6.57
C LEU A 173 3.44 10.58 5.60
N LEU A 174 3.23 10.84 4.31
CA LEU A 174 4.16 10.52 3.24
C LEU A 174 4.16 11.63 2.16
N PRO A 175 4.49 12.88 2.53
CA PRO A 175 4.46 14.01 1.61
C PRO A 175 5.42 13.74 0.43
N HIS A 176 4.86 13.76 -0.79
CA HIS A 176 5.62 13.50 -2.02
C HIS A 176 6.40 12.17 -2.03
N GLY A 177 6.03 11.18 -1.22
CA GLY A 177 6.76 9.91 -1.13
C GLY A 177 7.95 9.93 -0.17
N GLN A 178 8.12 11.00 0.62
CA GLN A 178 9.21 11.09 1.59
C GLN A 178 8.85 10.41 2.90
N LEU A 179 9.68 9.47 3.34
CA LEU A 179 9.56 8.88 4.67
C LEU A 179 9.93 9.92 5.72
N LEU A 180 8.99 10.21 6.62
CA LEU A 180 9.19 11.16 7.71
C LEU A 180 9.65 10.41 8.95
N PHE A 181 10.74 10.87 9.56
CA PHE A 181 11.09 10.41 10.90
C PHE A 181 10.16 11.06 11.92
N LEU A 182 9.14 10.31 12.34
CA LEU A 182 8.16 10.77 13.31
C LEU A 182 8.72 10.52 14.73
N ASN A 183 9.14 11.59 15.42
CA ASN A 183 9.41 11.49 16.85
C ASN A 183 8.08 11.39 17.62
N HIS A 184 8.12 10.97 18.89
CA HIS A 184 6.89 10.76 19.69
C HIS A 184 6.00 12.02 19.78
N ARG A 185 6.58 13.22 19.88
CA ARG A 185 5.81 14.47 19.91
C ARG A 185 5.16 14.79 18.58
N PHE A 186 5.86 14.51 17.48
CA PHE A 186 5.39 14.75 16.13
C PHE A 186 4.30 13.74 15.75
N THR A 187 4.45 12.48 16.17
CA THR A 187 3.42 11.45 16.02
C THR A 187 2.12 11.88 16.70
N GLN A 188 2.17 12.31 17.96
CA GLN A 188 0.99 12.81 18.68
C GLN A 188 0.36 14.06 18.05
N SER A 189 1.17 14.98 17.52
CA SER A 189 0.65 16.16 16.83
C SER A 189 -0.05 15.75 15.53
N LEU A 190 0.57 14.84 14.78
CA LEU A 190 0.05 14.37 13.50
C LEU A 190 -1.21 13.54 13.70
N GLU A 191 -1.29 12.70 14.73
CA GLU A 191 -2.50 11.98 15.13
C GLU A 191 -3.66 12.93 15.45
N LYS A 192 -3.39 14.01 16.19
CA LYS A 192 -4.41 15.05 16.48
C LYS A 192 -4.89 15.75 15.20
N ASP A 193 -3.96 16.11 14.33
CA ASP A 193 -4.29 16.75 13.06
C ASP A 193 -5.14 15.80 12.22
N VAL A 194 -4.69 14.56 12.03
CA VAL A 194 -5.39 13.51 11.29
C VAL A 194 -6.80 13.28 11.86
N ALA A 195 -6.96 13.11 13.17
CA ALA A 195 -8.25 12.94 13.82
C ALA A 195 -9.19 14.14 13.58
N SER A 196 -8.67 15.37 13.63
CA SER A 196 -9.47 16.58 13.40
C SER A 196 -10.02 16.69 11.97
N PHE A 197 -9.30 16.13 11.00
CA PHE A 197 -9.73 16.10 9.60
C PHE A 197 -10.73 14.99 9.31
N LEU A 198 -10.61 13.84 9.97
CA LEU A 198 -11.49 12.70 9.75
C LEU A 198 -12.88 12.88 10.37
N LEU A 199 -12.98 13.76 11.37
CA LEU A 199 -14.24 14.18 12.00
C LEU A 199 -15.01 15.26 11.21
N LYS A 200 -14.43 15.79 10.12
CA LYS A 200 -15.08 16.71 9.19
C LYS A 200 -15.62 15.99 7.95
#